data_AF-S4PRQ7-F1
#
_entry.id   AF-S4PRQ7-F1
#
_cell.length_a   1.000
_cell.length_b   1.000
_cell.length_c   1.000
_cell.angle_alpha   90.00
_cell.angle_beta   90.00
_cell.angle_gamma   90.00
#
_symmetry.space_group_name_H-M   'P 1'
#
loop_
_entity.id
_entity.type
_entity.pdbx_description
1 polymer ?
#
loop_
_entity_poly.entity_id
_entity_poly.type
_entity_poly.pdbx_seq_one_letter_code
_entity_poly.pdbx_strand_id
1 'polypeptide(L)' 'DEHRDKKGAPFDARGWATENQKDIPQQMNGSDCGMFACTFAEFSARGAPYTFSQAHMPYLRRKAALEILQARLLL' A
#
# COMPACT_ATOMS: atom_id res chain seq x y z
N ASP A 1 13.31 15.61 9.75
CA ASP A 1 14.76 15.39 9.76
C ASP A 1 15.31 14.86 8.45
N GLU A 2 14.70 13.85 7.82
CA GLU A 2 15.12 13.32 6.50
C GLU A 2 15.32 14.37 5.39
N HIS A 3 14.35 15.27 5.18
CA HIS A 3 14.49 16.31 4.13
C HIS A 3 15.67 17.26 4.41
N ARG A 4 15.93 17.56 5.68
CA ARG A 4 17.07 18.40 6.09
C ARG A 4 18.39 17.67 5.86
N ASP A 5 18.45 16.39 6.19
CA ASP A 5 19.62 15.53 5.96
C ASP A 5 19.94 15.38 4.46
N LYS A 6 18.94 15.07 3.63
CA LYS A 6 19.14 14.77 2.20
C LYS A 6 19.18 16.01 1.30
N LYS A 7 18.52 17.10 1.68
CA LYS A 7 18.32 18.28 0.82
C LYS A 7 18.82 19.59 1.45
N GLY A 8 19.33 19.56 2.69
CA GLY A 8 19.89 20.74 3.36
C GLY A 8 18.87 21.81 3.74
N ALA A 9 17.58 21.54 3.61
CA ALA A 9 16.50 22.50 3.83
C ALA A 9 15.38 21.90 4.70
N PRO A 10 14.61 22.72 5.44
CA PRO A 10 13.40 22.25 6.10
C PRO A 10 12.37 21.77 5.09
N PHE A 11 11.56 20.76 5.47
CA PHE A 11 10.43 20.31 4.67
C PHE A 11 9.30 21.35 4.76
N ASP A 12 8.80 21.80 3.63
CA ASP A 12 7.64 22.69 3.56
C ASP A 12 6.36 21.87 3.42
N ALA A 13 5.60 21.78 4.52
CA ALA A 13 4.34 21.04 4.57
C ALA A 13 3.13 21.86 4.12
N ARG A 14 3.31 23.11 3.65
CA ARG A 14 2.17 23.93 3.18
C ARG A 14 1.43 23.22 2.05
N GLY A 15 0.11 23.11 2.18
CA GLY A 15 -0.75 22.41 1.22
C GLY A 15 -0.84 20.89 1.38
N TRP A 16 -0.08 20.29 2.30
CA TRP A 16 -0.25 18.88 2.66
C TRP A 16 -1.39 18.72 3.66
N ALA A 17 -2.20 17.68 3.45
CA ALA A 17 -3.27 17.29 4.36
C ALA A 17 -3.05 15.83 4.81
N THR A 18 -3.42 15.55 6.05
CA THR A 18 -3.46 14.18 6.58
C THR A 18 -4.92 13.74 6.62
N GLU A 19 -5.20 12.62 5.99
CA GLU A 19 -6.56 12.07 5.93
C GLU A 19 -6.60 10.69 6.57
N ASN A 20 -7.68 10.42 7.31
CA ASN A 20 -8.01 9.08 7.78
C ASN A 20 -9.19 8.57 6.94
N GLN A 21 -8.87 7.75 5.94
CA GLN A 21 -9.84 7.18 5.04
C GLN A 21 -10.63 6.06 5.73
N LYS A 22 -11.96 6.21 5.81
CA LYS A 22 -12.85 5.24 6.47
C LYS A 22 -13.55 4.30 5.49
N ASP A 23 -13.75 4.74 4.25
CA ASP A 23 -14.43 3.97 3.22
C ASP A 23 -13.44 3.23 2.32
N ILE A 24 -12.64 2.37 2.94
CA ILE A 24 -11.63 1.54 2.26
C ILE A 24 -11.73 0.09 2.75
N PRO A 25 -11.26 -0.89 1.96
CA PRO A 25 -11.22 -2.29 2.38
C PRO A 25 -10.56 -2.47 3.75
N GLN A 26 -11.23 -3.18 4.66
CA GLN A 26 -10.74 -3.43 6.02
C GLN A 26 -10.27 -4.88 6.19
N GLN A 27 -9.19 -5.06 6.95
CA GLN A 27 -8.76 -6.39 7.39
C GLN A 27 -9.68 -6.91 8.50
N MET A 28 -9.93 -8.21 8.53
CA MET A 28 -10.77 -8.89 9.53
C MET A 28 -9.98 -9.87 10.41
N ASN A 29 -8.64 -9.81 10.35
CA ASN A 29 -7.75 -10.63 11.16
C ASN A 29 -6.44 -9.88 11.47
N GLY A 30 -5.58 -10.47 12.30
CA GLY A 30 -4.30 -9.88 12.71
C GLY A 30 -3.09 -10.22 11.82
N SER A 31 -3.24 -11.07 10.80
CA SER A 31 -2.11 -11.58 10.00
C SER A 31 -2.04 -10.98 8.58
N ASP A 32 -3.12 -10.38 8.08
CA ASP A 32 -3.22 -9.80 6.74
C ASP A 32 -2.76 -8.33 6.65
N CYS A 33 -2.38 -7.67 7.75
CA CYS A 33 -1.99 -6.25 7.72
C CYS A 33 -0.89 -5.95 6.68
N GLY A 34 0.12 -6.81 6.57
CA GLY A 34 1.16 -6.68 5.55
C GLY A 34 0.64 -6.85 4.12
N MET A 35 -0.32 -7.76 3.91
CA MET A 35 -0.94 -7.97 2.60
C MET A 35 -1.82 -6.77 2.20
N PHE A 36 -2.58 -6.20 3.14
CA PHE A 36 -3.32 -4.97 2.90
C PHE A 36 -2.38 -3.81 2.55
N ALA A 37 -1.29 -3.61 3.30
CA ALA A 37 -0.32 -2.56 3.02
C ALA A 37 0.28 -2.68 1.60
N CYS A 38 0.72 -3.88 1.20
CA CYS A 38 1.23 -4.11 -0.16
C CYS A 38 0.16 -3.93 -1.24
N THR A 39 -1.08 -4.38 -0.99
CA THR A 39 -2.18 -4.26 -1.96
C THR A 39 -2.62 -2.81 -2.13
N PHE A 40 -2.70 -2.03 -1.04
CA PHE A 40 -2.95 -0.59 -1.13
C PHE A 40 -1.85 0.12 -1.92
N ALA A 41 -0.58 -0.21 -1.67
CA ALA A 41 0.55 0.36 -2.40
C ALA A 41 0.48 0.03 -3.90
N GLU A 42 0.13 -1.21 -4.27
CA GLU A 42 -0.04 -1.64 -5.67
C GLU A 42 -1.11 -0.81 -6.39
N PHE A 43 -2.32 -0.72 -5.81
CA PHE A 43 -3.41 0.06 -6.39
C PHE A 43 -3.07 1.55 -6.48
N SER A 44 -2.43 2.11 -5.44
CA SER A 44 -2.01 3.51 -5.38
C SER A 44 -0.97 3.85 -6.44
N ALA A 45 0.03 2.97 -6.62
CA ALA A 45 1.12 3.18 -7.57
C ALA A 45 0.63 3.29 -9.03
N ARG A 46 -0.49 2.65 -9.36
CA ARG A 46 -1.14 2.74 -10.68
C ARG A 46 -2.34 3.68 -10.73
N GLY A 47 -2.65 4.39 -9.65
CA GLY A 47 -3.78 5.33 -9.58
C GLY A 47 -5.15 4.68 -9.72
N ALA A 48 -5.32 3.45 -9.23
CA ALA A 48 -6.55 2.69 -9.38
C ALA A 48 -7.41 2.68 -8.10
N PRO A 49 -8.75 2.60 -8.24
CA PRO A 49 -9.66 2.52 -7.09
C PRO A 49 -9.50 1.19 -6.36
N TYR A 50 -9.57 1.21 -5.02
CA TYR A 50 -9.44 0.01 -4.19
C TYR A 50 -10.66 -0.92 -4.33
N THR A 51 -10.58 -1.89 -5.23
CA THR A 51 -11.67 -2.85 -5.49
C THR A 51 -11.46 -4.21 -4.83
N PHE A 52 -10.43 -4.37 -4.00
CA PHE A 52 -10.15 -5.62 -3.28
C PHE A 52 -10.90 -5.68 -1.95
N SER A 53 -10.85 -6.84 -1.30
CA SER A 53 -11.49 -7.08 0.00
C SER A 53 -10.79 -8.20 0.75
N GLN A 54 -11.14 -8.40 2.02
CA GLN A 54 -10.64 -9.50 2.84
C GLN A 54 -10.80 -10.88 2.18
N ALA A 55 -11.87 -11.11 1.40
CA ALA A 55 -12.11 -12.37 0.70
C ALA A 55 -11.02 -12.71 -0.33
N HIS A 56 -10.31 -11.70 -0.84
CA HIS A 56 -9.25 -11.87 -1.83
C HIS A 56 -7.88 -12.22 -1.21
N MET A 57 -7.70 -12.06 0.10
CA MET A 57 -6.39 -12.24 0.76
C MET A 57 -5.75 -13.61 0.53
N PRO A 58 -6.47 -14.75 0.55
CA PRO A 58 -5.86 -16.05 0.23
C PRO A 58 -5.32 -16.14 -1.20
N TYR A 59 -5.96 -15.47 -2.16
CA TYR A 59 -5.46 -15.39 -3.54
C TYR A 59 -4.26 -14.44 -3.62
N LEU A 60 -4.38 -13.23 -3.06
CA LEU A 60 -3.33 -12.21 -3.11
C LEU A 60 -2.04 -12.68 -2.43
N ARG A 61 -2.12 -13.48 -1.36
CA ARG A 61 -0.95 -14.11 -0.73
C ARG A 61 -0.19 -15.04 -1.67
N ARG A 62 -0.92 -15.89 -2.40
CA ARG A 62 -0.34 -16.83 -3.38
C ARG A 62 0.25 -16.08 -4.57
N LYS A 63 -0.46 -15.04 -5.04
CA LYS A 63 0.01 -14.14 -6.09
C LYS A 63 1.31 -13.46 -5.68
N ALA A 64 1.37 -12.83 -4.50
CA ALA A 64 2.57 -12.17 -4.00
C ALA A 64 3.76 -13.13 -3.89
N ALA A 65 3.56 -14.35 -3.39
CA ALA A 65 4.61 -15.36 -3.33
C ALA A 65 5.16 -15.70 -4.74
N LEU A 66 4.27 -15.87 -5.72
CA LEU A 66 4.67 -16.12 -7.10
C LEU A 66 5.42 -14.92 -7.73
N GLU A 67 4.92 -13.70 -7.51
CA GLU A 67 5.54 -12.47 -8.02
C GLU A 67 6.95 -12.26 -7.46
N ILE A 68 7.15 -12.59 -6.18
CA ILE A 68 8.47 -12.55 -5.53
C ILE A 68 9.40 -13.59 -6.16
N LEU A 69 8.95 -14.84 -6.30
CA LEU A 69 9.76 -15.92 -6.90
C LEU A 69 10.14 -15.62 -8.36
N GLN A 70 9.27 -14.93 -9.09
CA GLN A 70 9.49 -14.56 -10.49
C GLN A 70 10.16 -13.18 -10.66
N ALA A 71 10.35 -12.43 -9.58
CA ALA A 71 10.78 -11.03 -9.59
C ALA A 71 9.97 -10.16 -10.59
N ARG A 72 8.67 -10.42 -10.70
CA ARG A 72 7.79 -9.79 -11.69
C ARG A 72 6.37 -9.68 -11.15
N LEU A 73 5.78 -8.48 -11.27
CA LEU A 73 4.36 -8.27 -10.97
C LEU A 73 3.47 -8.84 -12.08
N LEU A 74 2.43 -9.55 -11.66
CA LEU A 74 1.38 -10.08 -12.51
C LEU A 74 0.19 -9.13 -12.37
N LEU A 75 0.05 -8.18 -13.31
CA LEU A 75 -1.06 -7.24 -13.33
C LEU A 75 -2.35 -7.92 -13.82
#